data_AF-A0A455SD99-F1
#
_entry.id   AF-A0A455SD99-F1
#
_cell.length_a   1.000
_cell.length_b   1.000
_cell.length_c   1.000
_cell.angle_alpha   90.00
_cell.angle_beta   90.00
_cell.angle_gamma   90.00
#
_symmetry.space_group_name_H-M   'P 1'
#
loop_
_entity.id
_entity.type
_entity.pdbx_description
1 polymer ?
#
loop_
_entity_poly.entity_id
_entity_poly.type
_entity_poly.pdbx_seq_one_letter_code
_entity_poly.pdbx_strand_id
1 'polypeptide(L)'
;MYLPDARIKAGVLFASIGAGSDHLSATATQYACLRTACFAQMATPTLVVMSNKDHKLQLTSREADYFADPYFLSPGPKNLLALFGGKHILSDITGYDAAETTDENPERVATIQQLTLAYLQGRYFPMHQLCR
;
A
#
# COMPACT_ATOMS: atom_id res chain seq x y z
N MET A 1 11.73 18.71 5.85
CA MET A 1 10.85 19.04 6.99
C MET A 1 9.48 18.43 6.69
N TYR A 2 9.02 17.48 7.50
CA TYR A 2 7.70 16.86 7.36
C TYR A 2 6.63 17.77 7.96
N LEU A 3 5.53 18.00 7.24
CA LEU A 3 4.39 18.79 7.70
C LEU A 3 3.09 18.03 7.35
N PRO A 4 2.47 17.34 8.32
CA PRO A 4 1.24 16.59 8.08
C PRO A 4 0.05 17.54 7.84
N ASP A 5 -0.80 17.22 6.86
CA ASP A 5 -2.08 17.90 6.67
C ASP A 5 -3.13 17.31 7.63
N ALA A 6 -3.48 18.08 8.66
CA ALA A 6 -4.44 17.67 9.68
C ALA A 6 -5.86 17.38 9.14
N ARG A 7 -6.18 17.78 7.90
CA ARG A 7 -7.47 17.51 7.25
C ARG A 7 -7.58 16.05 6.78
N ILE A 8 -6.47 15.36 6.54
CA ILE A 8 -6.48 13.96 6.10
C ILE A 8 -6.77 13.05 7.30
N LYS A 9 -7.93 12.37 7.27
CA LYS A 9 -8.41 11.56 8.40
C LYS A 9 -8.23 10.04 8.23
N ALA A 10 -8.07 9.58 7.00
CA ALA A 10 -7.77 8.19 6.68
C ALA A 10 -6.94 8.13 5.39
N GLY A 11 -6.08 7.12 5.28
CA GLY A 11 -5.28 6.83 4.09
C GLY A 11 -5.51 5.42 3.56
N VAL A 12 -5.18 5.22 2.29
CA VAL A 12 -5.07 3.91 1.64
C VAL A 12 -3.78 3.91 0.84
N LEU A 13 -2.94 2.89 1.01
CA LEU A 13 -1.68 2.73 0.30
C LEU A 13 -1.74 1.45 -0.54
N PHE A 14 -1.65 1.59 -1.86
CA PHE A 14 -1.60 0.48 -2.80
C PHE A 14 -0.16 0.19 -3.20
N ALA A 15 0.29 -1.06 -3.04
CA ALA A 15 1.62 -1.54 -3.43
C ALA A 15 2.74 -0.54 -3.08
N SER A 16 2.68 -0.01 -1.86
CA SER A 16 3.57 1.08 -1.43
C SER A 16 5.01 0.61 -1.32
N ILE A 17 5.96 1.53 -1.48
CA ILE A 17 7.35 1.23 -1.13
C ILE A 17 7.48 0.91 0.37
N GLY A 18 8.52 0.18 0.73
CA GLY A 18 8.94 -0.01 2.11
C GLY A 18 9.94 1.02 2.61
N ALA A 19 10.45 0.79 3.82
CA ALA A 19 11.36 1.73 4.48
C ALA A 19 12.76 1.60 3.89
N GLY A 20 13.45 2.74 3.73
CA GLY A 20 14.82 2.74 3.27
C GLY A 20 15.75 2.12 4.32
N SER A 21 16.51 1.08 3.94
CA SER A 21 17.53 0.47 4.79
C SER A 21 18.57 -0.31 3.96
N ASP A 22 19.38 -1.12 4.63
CA ASP A 22 20.46 -1.94 4.06
C ASP A 22 20.00 -3.05 3.09
N HIS A 23 18.71 -3.43 3.15
CA HIS A 23 18.11 -4.39 2.23
C HIS A 23 17.88 -3.86 0.81
N LEU A 24 18.01 -2.54 0.59
CA LEU A 24 17.87 -1.93 -0.74
C LEU A 24 19.04 -2.29 -1.65
N SER A 25 18.75 -2.52 -2.93
CA SER A 25 19.79 -2.75 -3.94
C SER A 25 20.61 -1.48 -4.21
N ALA A 26 21.81 -1.64 -4.78
CA ALA A 26 22.64 -0.52 -5.21
C ALA A 26 21.87 0.44 -6.14
N THR A 27 21.08 -0.09 -7.08
CA THR A 27 20.22 0.70 -7.96
C THR A 27 19.14 1.44 -7.19
N ALA A 28 18.46 0.80 -6.23
CA ALA A 28 17.43 1.43 -5.43
C ALA A 28 17.96 2.60 -4.59
N THR A 29 19.18 2.47 -4.05
CA THR A 29 19.77 3.54 -3.23
C THR A 29 20.07 4.83 -4.01
N GLN A 30 20.09 4.79 -5.35
CA GLN A 30 20.23 5.99 -6.19
C GLN A 30 19.01 6.90 -6.09
N TYR A 31 17.84 6.34 -5.79
CA TYR A 31 16.60 7.09 -5.65
C TYR A 31 16.42 7.56 -4.20
N ALA A 32 16.48 8.87 -3.98
CA ALA A 32 16.32 9.46 -2.65
C ALA A 32 15.00 9.05 -1.99
N CYS A 33 13.91 8.97 -2.75
CA CYS A 33 12.59 8.56 -2.25
C CYS A 33 12.59 7.15 -1.64
N LEU A 34 13.33 6.19 -2.21
CA LEU A 34 13.46 4.84 -1.67
C LEU A 34 14.39 4.83 -0.46
N ARG A 35 15.54 5.51 -0.58
CA ARG A 35 16.58 5.50 0.46
C ARG A 35 16.17 6.20 1.75
N THR A 36 15.32 7.22 1.68
CA THR A 36 14.89 8.00 2.85
C THR A 36 13.44 7.73 3.26
N ALA A 37 12.77 6.75 2.64
CA ALA A 37 11.42 6.37 3.02
C ALA A 37 11.38 5.92 4.48
N CYS A 38 10.46 6.47 5.26
CA CYS A 38 10.30 6.17 6.67
C CYS A 38 8.84 6.33 7.08
N PHE A 39 8.34 5.41 7.91
CA PHE A 39 6.95 5.38 8.37
C PHE A 39 6.79 5.74 9.85
N ALA A 40 7.88 6.10 10.54
CA ALA A 40 7.87 6.39 11.98
C ALA A 40 6.94 7.56 12.37
N GLN A 41 6.56 8.43 11.43
CA GLN A 41 5.66 9.56 11.65
C GLN A 41 4.24 9.33 11.10
N MET A 42 3.96 8.13 10.56
CA MET A 42 2.69 7.81 9.90
C MET A 42 1.58 7.49 10.94
N ALA A 43 0.98 8.54 11.48
CA ALA A 43 -0.03 8.45 12.53
C ALA A 43 -1.48 8.27 12.01
N THR A 44 -1.78 8.71 10.78
CA THR A 44 -3.15 8.63 10.23
C THR A 44 -3.59 7.17 10.07
N PRO A 45 -4.83 6.78 10.45
CA PRO A 45 -5.37 5.46 10.18
C PRO A 45 -5.21 5.09 8.70
N THR A 46 -4.63 3.93 8.40
CA THR A 46 -4.36 3.57 6.99
C THR A 46 -4.62 2.09 6.69
N LEU A 47 -5.26 1.84 5.54
CA LEU A 47 -5.29 0.52 4.91
C LEU A 47 -4.04 0.38 4.03
N VAL A 48 -3.24 -0.65 4.27
CA VAL A 48 -2.09 -1.02 3.43
C VAL A 48 -2.51 -2.21 2.58
N VAL A 49 -2.40 -2.07 1.26
CA VAL A 49 -2.72 -3.11 0.28
C VAL A 49 -1.44 -3.56 -0.38
N MET A 50 -1.13 -4.84 -0.25
CA MET A 50 0.05 -5.46 -0.86
C MET A 50 -0.33 -6.76 -1.56
N SER A 51 0.58 -7.30 -2.36
CA SER A 51 0.38 -8.62 -2.96
C SER A 51 1.61 -9.52 -2.80
N ASN A 52 1.36 -10.80 -2.52
CA ASN A 52 2.40 -11.73 -2.09
C ASN A 52 3.32 -12.22 -3.23
N LYS A 53 3.00 -11.89 -4.49
CA LYS A 53 3.89 -12.12 -5.64
C LYS A 53 4.47 -10.82 -6.20
N ASP A 54 4.45 -9.73 -5.42
CA ASP A 54 5.15 -8.50 -5.76
C ASP A 54 6.65 -8.60 -5.47
N HIS A 55 7.33 -9.43 -6.25
CA HIS A 55 8.78 -9.60 -6.13
C HIS A 55 9.50 -8.51 -6.92
N LYS A 56 10.17 -7.59 -6.23
CA LYS A 56 11.04 -6.57 -6.82
C LYS A 56 12.48 -6.74 -6.37
N LEU A 57 13.11 -7.84 -6.76
CA LEU A 57 14.52 -8.13 -6.44
C LEU A 57 15.49 -7.05 -6.93
N GLN A 58 15.12 -6.30 -7.98
CA GLN A 58 15.90 -5.15 -8.44
C GLN A 58 15.86 -3.97 -7.45
N LEU A 59 14.89 -3.92 -6.54
CA LEU A 59 14.74 -2.87 -5.54
C LEU A 59 15.23 -3.29 -4.15
N THR A 60 14.89 -4.51 -3.74
CA THR A 60 15.03 -4.95 -2.35
C THR A 60 15.25 -6.45 -2.26
N SER A 61 16.09 -6.87 -1.31
CA SER A 61 16.27 -8.29 -0.95
C SER A 61 15.10 -8.87 -0.15
N ARG A 62 14.18 -8.03 0.33
CA ARG A 62 13.00 -8.44 1.12
C ARG A 62 11.76 -8.80 0.28
N GLU A 63 11.87 -8.75 -1.04
CA GLU A 63 10.79 -9.12 -1.96
C GLU A 63 9.43 -8.49 -1.60
N ALA A 64 8.35 -9.27 -1.55
CA ALA A 64 6.99 -8.80 -1.30
C ALA A 64 6.81 -8.22 0.13
N ASP A 65 7.58 -8.68 1.11
CA ASP A 65 7.46 -8.21 2.50
C ASP A 65 7.85 -6.74 2.65
N TYR A 66 8.68 -6.21 1.74
CA TYR A 66 9.03 -4.79 1.67
C TYR A 66 7.78 -3.90 1.56
N PHE A 67 6.78 -4.32 0.78
CA PHE A 67 5.57 -3.53 0.54
C PHE A 67 4.60 -3.53 1.74
N ALA A 68 4.86 -4.35 2.76
CA ALA A 68 4.11 -4.39 4.02
C ALA A 68 4.72 -3.50 5.12
N ASP A 69 5.88 -2.89 4.89
CA ASP A 69 6.54 -2.01 5.88
C ASP A 69 5.67 -0.87 6.42
N PRO A 70 4.81 -0.18 5.64
CA PRO A 70 3.92 0.82 6.21
C PRO A 70 2.95 0.25 7.26
N TYR A 71 2.63 -1.05 7.19
CA TYR A 71 1.80 -1.71 8.20
C TYR A 71 2.59 -1.97 9.48
N PHE A 72 3.82 -2.49 9.36
CA PHE A 72 4.63 -2.90 10.52
C PHE A 72 5.40 -1.77 11.20
N LEU A 73 5.79 -0.73 10.45
CA LEU A 73 6.71 0.31 10.92
C LEU A 73 6.02 1.63 11.30
N SER A 74 4.71 1.73 11.08
CA SER A 74 3.93 2.93 11.42
C SER A 74 3.37 2.88 12.84
N PRO A 75 3.33 4.00 13.58
CA PRO A 75 2.75 4.04 14.93
C PRO A 75 1.22 4.18 14.94
N GLY A 76 0.60 4.68 13.86
CA GLY A 76 -0.84 4.89 13.80
C GLY A 76 -1.62 3.60 13.52
N PRO A 77 -2.95 3.56 13.71
CA PRO A 77 -3.76 2.36 13.43
C PRO A 77 -3.59 1.87 11.99
N LYS A 78 -3.43 0.55 11.79
CA LYS A 78 -3.26 -0.06 10.46
C LYS A 78 -4.14 -1.30 10.26
N ASN A 79 -4.58 -1.46 9.02
CA ASN A 79 -5.18 -2.68 8.50
C ASN A 79 -4.32 -3.14 7.31
N LEU A 80 -4.14 -4.45 7.14
CA LEU A 80 -3.41 -5.04 6.02
C LEU A 80 -4.39 -5.83 5.15
N LEU A 81 -4.40 -5.55 3.85
CA LEU A 81 -5.01 -6.39 2.83
C LEU A 81 -3.89 -7.01 1.99
N ALA A 82 -3.64 -8.31 2.23
CA ALA A 82 -2.68 -9.08 1.46
C ALA A 82 -3.42 -9.88 0.37
N LEU A 83 -3.13 -9.56 -0.89
CA LEU A 83 -3.72 -10.23 -2.05
C LEU A 83 -2.83 -11.41 -2.45
N PHE A 84 -3.41 -12.60 -2.51
CA PHE A 84 -2.69 -13.79 -2.94
C PHE A 84 -2.66 -13.93 -4.46
N GLY A 85 -1.49 -14.29 -4.98
CA GLY A 85 -1.25 -14.54 -6.40
C GLY A 85 -1.11 -13.29 -7.25
N GLY A 86 -1.07 -12.09 -6.65
CA GLY A 86 -0.94 -10.84 -7.39
C GLY A 86 0.44 -10.22 -7.38
N LYS A 87 0.67 -9.38 -8.38
CA LYS A 87 1.92 -8.66 -8.58
C LYS A 87 1.76 -7.18 -8.19
N HIS A 88 2.79 -6.40 -8.47
CA HIS A 88 2.90 -4.98 -8.10
C HIS A 88 1.70 -4.12 -8.44
N ILE A 89 1.11 -4.32 -9.62
CA ILE A 89 0.01 -3.49 -10.12
C ILE A 89 -1.35 -3.94 -9.53
N LEU A 90 -1.36 -4.99 -8.69
CA LEU A 90 -2.56 -5.48 -8.01
C LEU A 90 -3.70 -5.87 -8.97
N SER A 91 -3.36 -6.37 -10.17
CA SER A 91 -4.29 -6.64 -11.28
C SER A 91 -4.99 -5.44 -11.88
N ASP A 92 -4.47 -4.23 -11.70
CA ASP A 92 -5.09 -3.05 -12.31
C ASP A 92 -5.29 -3.21 -13.83
N ILE A 93 -6.32 -2.57 -14.35
CA ILE A 93 -6.58 -2.49 -15.79
C ILE A 93 -6.04 -1.13 -16.23
N THR A 94 -4.75 -1.10 -16.56
CA THR A 94 -4.00 0.15 -16.79
C THR A 94 -4.36 0.84 -18.11
N GLY A 95 -5.12 0.18 -18.99
CA GLY A 95 -5.60 0.73 -20.25
C GLY A 95 -5.89 -0.37 -21.27
N TYR A 96 -6.43 0.01 -22.43
CA TYR A 96 -6.59 -0.90 -23.55
C TYR A 96 -5.21 -1.21 -24.17
N ASP A 97 -4.91 -2.48 -24.42
CA ASP A 97 -3.62 -2.98 -24.93
C ASP A 97 -2.39 -2.61 -24.06
N ALA A 98 -2.61 -2.28 -22.79
CA ALA A 98 -1.59 -1.93 -21.82
C ALA A 98 -0.88 -3.20 -21.32
N ALA A 99 0.43 -3.33 -21.58
CA ALA A 99 1.22 -4.50 -21.19
C ALA A 99 1.82 -4.38 -19.78
N GLU A 100 1.54 -3.28 -19.07
CA GLU A 100 2.01 -3.04 -17.70
C GLU A 100 1.47 -4.11 -16.75
N THR A 101 0.22 -4.54 -16.93
CA THR A 101 -0.39 -5.61 -16.14
C THR A 101 -0.15 -6.97 -16.77
N THR A 102 0.55 -7.84 -16.03
CA THR A 102 0.89 -9.21 -16.49
C THR A 102 0.16 -10.30 -15.71
N ASP A 103 -0.86 -9.91 -14.95
CA ASP A 103 -1.70 -10.76 -14.10
C ASP A 103 -3.10 -10.15 -13.94
N GLU A 104 -3.73 -9.77 -15.05
CA GLU A 104 -5.08 -9.22 -15.06
C GLU A 104 -6.06 -10.17 -14.36
N ASN A 105 -6.89 -9.59 -13.48
CA ASN A 105 -7.90 -10.33 -12.74
C ASN A 105 -9.01 -9.37 -12.28
N PRO A 106 -10.15 -9.31 -13.00
CA PRO A 106 -11.26 -8.44 -12.65
C PRO A 106 -11.85 -8.69 -11.25
N GLU A 107 -11.84 -9.94 -10.76
CA GLU A 107 -12.35 -10.27 -9.42
C GLU A 107 -11.45 -9.68 -8.33
N ARG A 108 -10.13 -9.66 -8.56
CA ARG A 108 -9.17 -9.01 -7.65
C ARG A 108 -9.39 -7.51 -7.62
N VAL A 109 -9.58 -6.87 -8.77
CA VAL A 109 -9.89 -5.43 -8.86
C VAL A 109 -11.18 -5.12 -8.10
N ALA A 110 -12.24 -5.91 -8.31
CA ALA A 110 -13.50 -5.74 -7.59
C ALA A 110 -13.32 -5.91 -6.07
N THR A 111 -12.51 -6.89 -5.65
CA THR A 111 -12.18 -7.12 -4.23
C THR A 111 -11.47 -5.91 -3.62
N ILE A 112 -10.45 -5.37 -4.30
CA ILE A 112 -9.72 -4.18 -3.85
C ILE A 112 -10.67 -2.99 -3.72
N GLN A 113 -11.52 -2.78 -4.73
CA GLN A 113 -12.49 -1.69 -4.75
C GLN A 113 -13.47 -1.78 -3.56
N GLN A 114 -14.08 -2.96 -3.35
CA GLN A 114 -15.07 -3.17 -2.30
C GLN A 114 -14.46 -3.02 -0.90
N LEU A 115 -13.30 -3.62 -0.65
CA LEU A 115 -12.64 -3.55 0.66
C LEU A 115 -12.08 -2.15 0.96
N THR A 116 -11.60 -1.43 -0.07
CA THR A 116 -11.18 -0.04 0.06
C THR A 116 -12.38 0.85 0.41
N LEU A 117 -13.50 0.67 -0.29
CA LEU A 117 -14.73 1.42 -0.03
C LEU A 117 -15.26 1.15 1.38
N ALA A 118 -15.34 -0.11 1.79
CA ALA A 118 -15.78 -0.49 3.13
C ALA A 118 -14.86 0.07 4.23
N TYR A 119 -13.54 0.05 4.01
CA TYR A 119 -12.57 0.65 4.92
C TYR A 119 -12.81 2.15 5.09
N LEU A 120 -12.95 2.89 3.98
CA LEU A 120 -13.19 4.33 4.02
C LEU A 120 -14.53 4.67 4.67
N GLN A 121 -15.60 3.95 4.31
CA GLN A 121 -16.92 4.12 4.93
C GLN A 121 -16.85 3.91 6.45
N GLY A 122 -16.20 2.85 6.92
CA GLY A 122 -16.02 2.59 8.35
C GLY A 122 -15.23 3.67 9.10
N ARG A 123 -14.37 4.43 8.41
CA ARG A 123 -13.62 5.56 9.00
C ARG A 123 -14.42 6.86 9.06
N TYR A 124 -15.26 7.13 8.07
CA TYR A 124 -16.02 8.38 7.97
C TYR A 124 -17.45 8.29 8.52
N PHE A 125 -18.04 7.09 8.54
CA PHE A 125 -19.41 6.82 8.98
C PHE A 125 -19.43 5.65 9.97
N PRO A 126 -18.93 5.84 11.20
CA PRO A 126 -18.97 4.79 12.20
C PRO A 126 -20.42 4.38 12.47
N MET A 127 -20.66 3.06 12.51
CA MET A 127 -21.96 2.38 12.67
C MET A 127 -22.90 2.94 13.76
N HIS A 128 -22.39 3.73 14.72
CA HIS A 128 -23.18 4.40 15.74
C HIS A 128 -24.05 5.57 15.22
N GLN A 129 -23.88 5.99 13.96
CA GLN A 129 -24.67 7.07 13.35
C GLN A 129 -25.88 6.59 12.52
N LEU A 130 -26.06 5.28 12.34
CA LEU A 130 -27.13 4.70 11.50
C LEU A 130 -28.41 4.31 12.28
N CYS A 131 -28.45 4.53 13.60
CA CYS A 131 -29.62 4.29 14.46
C CYS A 131 -30.30 5.60 14.92
N ARG A 132 -30.43 6.60 14.04
CA ARG A 132 -31.26 7.79 14.29
C ARG A 132 -32.34 7.92 13.24
#